data_AF-A0A6L3V6E3-F1
#
_entry.id   AF-A0A6L3V6E3-F1
#
_cell.length_a   1.000
_cell.length_b   1.000
_cell.length_c   1.000
_cell.angle_alpha   90.00
_cell.angle_beta   90.00
_cell.angle_gamma   90.00
#
_symmetry.space_group_name_H-M   'P 1'
#
loop_
_entity.id
_entity.type
_entity.pdbx_description
1 polymer ?
#
loop_
_entity_poly.entity_id
_entity_poly.type
_entity_poly.pdbx_seq_one_letter_code
_entity_poly.pdbx_strand_id
1 'polypeptide(L)'
;MPLNGYKFVFVKIITAIVSAIVFSLASSWKGYTPISERGSDIGYYSFGGLFAFNFVPSIFTFFILGALLSPIVDGIVIKRFELKGIKGILTVIFAYVLLGVISGVLVSIFFLEIGFIFNFIFMAVVSSMIFLFFQTVLQFGLLKIAKRNKISY
;
A
#
# COMPACT_ATOMS: atom_id res chain seq x y z
N MET A 1 -11.39 -18.07 -7.88
CA MET A 1 -11.51 -18.94 -6.68
C MET A 1 -11.14 -18.08 -5.49
N PRO A 2 -12.05 -17.86 -4.52
CA PRO A 2 -11.69 -17.13 -3.32
C PRO A 2 -10.57 -17.89 -2.59
N LEU A 3 -9.52 -17.18 -2.17
CA LEU A 3 -8.53 -17.72 -1.26
C LEU A 3 -9.25 -18.12 0.05
N ASN A 4 -8.84 -19.23 0.68
CA ASN A 4 -9.29 -19.57 2.03
C ASN A 4 -9.09 -18.37 2.97
N GLY A 5 -10.02 -18.15 3.90
CA GLY A 5 -10.05 -16.95 4.75
C GLY A 5 -8.71 -16.61 5.40
N TYR A 6 -8.01 -17.59 5.97
CA TYR A 6 -6.69 -17.38 6.58
C TYR A 6 -5.61 -16.99 5.56
N LYS A 7 -5.64 -17.54 4.34
CA LYS A 7 -4.69 -17.18 3.27
C LYS A 7 -4.93 -15.76 2.79
N PHE A 8 -6.19 -15.34 2.72
CA PHE A 8 -6.54 -13.98 2.36
C PHE A 8 -6.01 -12.98 3.40
N VAL A 9 -6.25 -13.22 4.69
CA VAL A 9 -5.73 -12.38 5.78
C VAL A 9 -4.20 -12.35 5.76
N PHE A 10 -3.55 -13.51 5.62
CA PHE A 10 -2.10 -13.60 5.50
C PHE A 10 -1.56 -12.72 4.37
N VAL A 11 -2.16 -12.79 3.18
CA VAL A 11 -1.74 -11.94 2.05
C VAL A 11 -1.86 -10.47 2.39
N LYS A 12 -2.95 -10.03 3.03
CA LYS A 12 -3.16 -8.63 3.40
C LYS A 12 -2.09 -8.13 4.37
N ILE A 13 -1.74 -8.93 5.38
CA ILE A 13 -0.70 -8.60 6.36
C ILE A 13 0.66 -8.49 5.68
N ILE A 14 1.05 -9.49 4.89
CA ILE A 14 2.34 -9.47 4.18
C ILE A 14 2.39 -8.32 3.18
N THR A 15 1.29 -8.05 2.48
CA THR A 15 1.19 -6.90 1.57
C THR A 15 1.42 -5.60 2.31
N ALA A 16 0.82 -5.41 3.49
CA ALA A 16 0.99 -4.20 4.28
C ALA A 16 2.46 -3.99 4.68
N ILE A 17 3.13 -5.05 5.17
CA ILE A 17 4.54 -5.00 5.56
C ILE A 17 5.42 -4.67 4.35
N VAL A 18 5.27 -5.40 3.25
CA VAL A 18 6.10 -5.19 2.04
C VAL A 18 5.88 -3.78 1.48
N SER A 19 4.64 -3.32 1.42
CA SER A 19 4.32 -1.98 0.92
C SER A 19 4.93 -0.90 1.80
N ALA A 20 4.88 -1.05 3.13
CA ALA A 20 5.49 -0.11 4.07
C ALA A 20 7.01 -0.04 3.92
N ILE A 21 7.68 -1.19 3.76
CA ILE A 21 9.13 -1.26 3.50
C ILE A 21 9.46 -0.51 2.21
N VAL A 22 8.80 -0.86 1.11
CA VAL A 22 9.08 -0.29 -0.22
C VAL A 22 8.82 1.22 -0.24
N PHE A 23 7.70 1.66 0.33
CA PHE A 23 7.36 3.07 0.40
C PHE A 23 8.38 3.85 1.24
N SER A 24 8.83 3.28 2.36
CA SER A 24 9.79 3.90 3.25
C SER A 24 11.19 3.97 2.65
N LEU A 25 11.62 2.92 1.95
CA LEU A 25 12.87 2.91 1.19
C LEU A 25 12.85 3.97 0.08
N ALA A 26 11.76 4.04 -0.69
CA ALA A 26 11.61 5.03 -1.77
C ALA A 26 11.61 6.47 -1.23
N SER A 27 10.88 6.71 -0.13
CA SER A 27 10.83 8.04 0.51
C SER A 27 12.19 8.45 1.07
N SER A 28 12.91 7.51 1.69
CA SER A 28 14.25 7.75 2.23
C SER A 28 15.28 7.94 1.13
N TRP A 29 15.15 7.21 0.01
CA TRP A 29 15.97 7.40 -1.17
C TRP A 29 15.79 8.80 -1.80
N LYS A 30 14.59 9.36 -1.72
CA LYS A 30 14.33 10.71 -2.22
C LYS A 30 14.91 11.81 -1.30
N GLY A 31 14.97 11.55 0.00
CA GLY A 31 15.39 12.54 1.00
C GLY A 31 16.84 12.45 1.46
N TYR A 32 17.56 11.34 1.21
CA TYR A 32 18.93 11.19 1.69
C TYR A 32 19.92 12.00 0.87
N THR A 33 21.00 12.44 1.53
CA THR A 33 22.15 13.04 0.85
C THR A 33 23.30 12.02 0.79
N PRO A 34 23.81 11.67 -0.41
CA PRO A 34 24.97 10.79 -0.57
C PRO A 34 26.19 11.30 0.18
N ILE A 35 27.03 10.39 0.70
CA ILE A 35 28.22 10.76 1.49
C ILE A 35 29.19 11.63 0.67
N SER A 36 29.30 11.36 -0.63
CA SER A 36 30.13 12.13 -1.57
C SER A 36 29.70 13.58 -1.76
N GLU A 37 28.46 13.92 -1.42
CA GLU A 37 27.88 15.26 -1.62
C GLU A 37 27.84 16.07 -0.31
N ARG A 38 28.40 15.53 0.78
CA ARG A 38 28.38 16.17 2.11
C ARG A 38 29.59 17.08 2.30
N GLY A 39 29.32 18.35 2.57
CA GLY A 39 30.28 19.33 3.06
C GLY A 39 30.52 19.19 4.57
N SER A 40 31.60 19.79 5.07
CA SER A 40 31.84 19.89 6.51
C SER A 40 30.83 20.84 7.17
N ASP A 41 30.55 20.62 8.45
CA ASP A 41 29.79 21.53 9.31
C ASP A 41 28.32 21.79 8.89
N ILE A 42 27.74 20.90 8.08
CA ILE A 42 26.33 20.93 7.66
C ILE A 42 25.63 19.64 8.14
N GLY A 43 24.39 19.79 8.63
CA GLY A 43 23.55 18.65 8.99
C GLY A 43 22.97 17.94 7.77
N TYR A 44 23.12 16.61 7.71
CA TYR A 44 22.59 15.78 6.62
C TYR A 44 21.68 14.68 7.13
N TYR A 45 20.71 14.32 6.29
CA TYR A 45 19.86 13.17 6.54
C TYR A 45 20.55 11.88 6.09
N SER A 46 20.75 10.95 7.03
CA SER A 46 21.23 9.61 6.72
C SER A 46 20.09 8.76 6.16
N PHE A 47 20.41 7.89 5.20
CA PHE A 47 19.41 6.98 4.60
C PHE A 47 18.74 6.09 5.66
N GLY A 48 19.54 5.49 6.56
CA GLY A 48 19.03 4.63 7.63
C GLY A 48 18.16 5.40 8.64
N GLY A 49 18.54 6.64 8.97
CA GLY A 49 17.73 7.50 9.85
C GLY A 49 16.38 7.83 9.22
N LEU A 50 16.37 8.29 7.97
CA LEU A 50 15.14 8.55 7.23
C LEU A 50 14.27 7.29 7.11
N PHE A 51 14.87 6.13 6.85
CA PHE A 51 14.13 4.89 6.76
C PHE A 51 13.42 4.56 8.07
N ALA A 52 14.13 4.64 9.20
CA ALA A 52 13.52 4.38 10.51
C ALA A 52 12.37 5.36 10.82
N PHE A 53 12.56 6.64 10.53
CA PHE A 53 11.52 7.67 10.72
C PHE A 53 10.31 7.46 9.81
N ASN A 54 10.51 7.05 8.57
CA ASN A 54 9.43 6.82 7.60
C ASN A 54 8.71 5.49 7.83
N PHE A 55 9.43 4.46 8.28
CA PHE A 55 8.91 3.09 8.38
C PHE A 55 7.80 2.96 9.41
N VAL A 56 7.97 3.54 10.59
CA VAL A 56 7.00 3.44 11.69
C VAL A 56 5.62 4.01 11.30
N PRO A 57 5.48 5.26 10.83
CA PRO A 57 4.17 5.75 10.40
C PRO A 57 3.65 5.02 9.15
N SER A 58 4.53 4.60 8.24
CA SER A 58 4.14 3.85 7.05
C SER A 58 3.51 2.51 7.39
N ILE A 59 4.09 1.73 8.30
CA ILE A 59 3.56 0.40 8.63
C ILE A 59 2.13 0.52 9.18
N PHE A 60 1.86 1.46 10.09
CA PHE A 60 0.51 1.69 10.60
C PHE A 60 -0.47 2.10 9.49
N THR A 61 -0.04 2.99 8.59
CA THR A 61 -0.86 3.44 7.46
C THR A 61 -1.26 2.26 6.57
N PHE A 62 -0.29 1.40 6.20
CA PHE A 62 -0.55 0.23 5.36
C PHE A 62 -1.36 -0.86 6.06
N PHE A 63 -1.25 -1.00 7.39
CA PHE A 63 -2.13 -1.90 8.14
C PHE A 63 -3.57 -1.39 8.18
N ILE A 64 -3.78 -0.12 8.49
CA ILE A 64 -5.12 0.45 8.59
C ILE A 64 -5.79 0.48 7.21
N LEU A 65 -5.15 1.13 6.23
CA LEU A 65 -5.74 1.30 4.89
C LEU A 65 -5.75 -0.02 4.12
N GLY A 66 -4.62 -0.72 4.15
CA GLY A 66 -4.43 -1.96 3.43
C GLY A 66 -5.08 -3.13 4.15
N ALA A 67 -4.56 -3.55 5.29
CA ALA A 67 -5.02 -4.80 5.90
C ALA A 67 -6.46 -4.75 6.44
N LEU A 68 -6.90 -3.61 7.02
CA LEU A 68 -8.21 -3.49 7.65
C LEU A 68 -9.31 -2.97 6.73
N LEU A 69 -9.07 -1.89 5.98
CA LEU A 69 -10.11 -1.27 5.14
C LEU A 69 -10.27 -1.91 3.76
N SER A 70 -9.18 -2.35 3.13
CA SER A 70 -9.27 -2.91 1.77
C SER A 70 -10.15 -4.18 1.64
N PRO A 71 -10.30 -5.07 2.65
CA PRO A 71 -11.28 -6.16 2.57
C PRO A 71 -12.73 -5.68 2.39
N ILE A 72 -13.08 -4.53 2.97
CA ILE A 72 -14.41 -3.93 2.82
C ILE A 72 -14.59 -3.48 1.36
N VAL A 73 -13.59 -2.79 0.81
CA VAL A 73 -13.58 -2.34 -0.60
C VAL A 73 -13.66 -3.53 -1.55
N ASP A 74 -12.80 -4.54 -1.37
CA ASP A 74 -12.79 -5.76 -2.18
C ASP A 74 -14.15 -6.48 -2.11
N GLY A 75 -14.74 -6.56 -0.91
CA GLY A 75 -16.05 -7.16 -0.70
C GLY A 75 -17.17 -6.45 -1.45
N ILE A 76 -17.20 -5.11 -1.39
CA ILE A 76 -18.18 -4.29 -2.13
C ILE A 76 -18.00 -4.48 -3.64
N VAL A 77 -16.76 -4.39 -4.11
CA VAL A 77 -16.40 -4.44 -5.52
C VAL A 77 -16.75 -5.80 -6.13
N ILE A 78 -16.36 -6.90 -5.47
CA ILE A 78 -16.63 -8.26 -5.92
C ILE A 78 -18.13 -8.57 -5.91
N LYS A 79 -18.87 -8.17 -4.86
CA LYS A 79 -20.29 -8.49 -4.71
C LYS A 79 -21.18 -7.72 -5.66
N ARG A 80 -20.87 -6.44 -5.95
CA ARG A 80 -21.79 -5.57 -6.71
C ARG A 80 -21.55 -5.53 -8.20
N PHE A 81 -20.33 -5.79 -8.68
CA PHE A 81 -19.97 -5.43 -10.05
C PHE A 81 -19.68 -6.61 -11.00
N GLU A 82 -19.85 -7.87 -10.59
CA GLU A 82 -19.65 -9.08 -11.43
C GLU A 82 -18.43 -8.98 -12.38
N LEU A 83 -17.30 -8.61 -11.79
CA LEU A 83 -16.15 -8.12 -12.55
C LEU A 83 -15.53 -9.18 -13.46
N LYS A 84 -15.52 -8.91 -14.78
CA LYS A 84 -14.79 -9.68 -15.79
C LYS A 84 -13.96 -8.76 -16.69
N GLY A 85 -12.80 -9.25 -17.10
CA GLY A 85 -11.91 -8.58 -18.06
C GLY A 85 -11.45 -7.19 -17.61
N ILE A 86 -11.25 -6.29 -18.58
CA ILE A 86 -10.66 -4.97 -18.36
C ILE A 86 -11.51 -4.06 -17.47
N LYS A 87 -12.85 -4.16 -17.56
CA LYS A 87 -13.78 -3.40 -16.71
C LYS A 87 -13.56 -3.72 -15.24
N GLY A 88 -13.34 -5.00 -14.93
CA GLY A 88 -12.95 -5.47 -13.59
C GLY A 88 -11.72 -4.80 -13.03
N ILE A 89 -10.67 -4.77 -13.83
CA ILE A 89 -9.39 -4.17 -13.44
C ILE A 89 -9.57 -2.68 -13.18
N LEU A 90 -10.23 -1.96 -14.08
CA LEU A 90 -10.48 -0.53 -13.91
C LEU A 90 -11.32 -0.23 -12.67
N THR A 91 -12.40 -0.98 -12.42
CA THR A 91 -13.24 -0.79 -11.22
C THR A 91 -12.44 -0.96 -9.93
N VAL A 92 -11.56 -1.96 -9.85
CA VAL A 92 -10.70 -2.17 -8.67
C VAL A 92 -9.72 -1.01 -8.51
N ILE A 93 -9.07 -0.57 -9.59
CA ILE A 93 -8.15 0.58 -9.55
C ILE A 93 -8.88 1.83 -9.05
N PHE A 94 -10.04 2.17 -9.64
CA PHE A 94 -10.84 3.32 -9.21
C PHE A 94 -11.28 3.21 -7.75
N ALA A 95 -11.68 2.01 -7.30
CA ALA A 95 -12.07 1.79 -5.92
C ALA A 95 -10.92 2.04 -4.93
N TYR A 96 -9.69 1.63 -5.26
CA TYR A 96 -8.53 1.89 -4.42
C TYR A 96 -8.05 3.36 -4.52
N VAL A 97 -8.23 4.03 -5.65
CA VAL A 97 -8.00 5.48 -5.75
C VAL A 97 -8.97 6.21 -4.82
N LEU A 98 -10.26 5.87 -4.86
CA LEU A 98 -11.27 6.43 -3.96
C LEU A 98 -10.97 6.12 -2.49
N LEU A 99 -10.53 4.90 -2.17
CA LEU A 99 -10.06 4.56 -0.82
C LEU A 99 -8.96 5.52 -0.38
N GLY A 100 -7.95 5.75 -1.22
CA GLY A 100 -6.88 6.70 -0.93
C GLY A 100 -7.37 8.13 -0.73
N VAL A 101 -8.27 8.62 -1.59
CA VAL A 101 -8.86 9.97 -1.47
C VAL A 101 -9.61 10.13 -0.16
N ILE A 102 -10.52 9.19 0.15
CA ILE A 102 -11.31 9.22 1.39
C ILE A 102 -10.39 9.18 2.61
N SER A 103 -9.40 8.29 2.60
CA SER A 103 -8.43 8.17 3.70
C SER A 103 -7.60 9.43 3.88
N GLY A 104 -7.12 10.05 2.81
CA GLY A 104 -6.36 11.29 2.88
C GLY A 104 -7.18 12.47 3.42
N VAL A 105 -8.45 12.58 3.01
CA VAL A 105 -9.39 13.57 3.57
C VAL A 105 -9.59 13.34 5.07
N LEU A 106 -9.84 12.09 5.49
CA LEU A 106 -10.03 11.75 6.91
C LEU A 106 -8.79 12.07 7.75
N VAL A 107 -7.60 11.77 7.24
CA VAL A 107 -6.33 12.10 7.92
C VAL A 107 -6.15 13.61 8.04
N SER A 108 -6.42 14.37 6.98
CA SER A 108 -6.32 15.84 7.01
C SER A 108 -7.28 16.44 8.05
N ILE A 109 -8.51 15.93 8.13
CA ILE A 109 -9.50 16.36 9.14
C ILE A 109 -9.02 16.00 10.55
N PHE A 110 -8.50 14.78 10.76
CA PHE A 110 -8.02 14.31 12.05
C PHE A 110 -6.89 15.19 12.62
N PHE A 111 -5.97 15.63 11.77
CA PHE A 111 -4.88 16.53 12.15
C PHE A 111 -5.26 18.03 12.12
N LEU A 112 -6.49 18.38 11.72
CA LEU A 112 -6.98 19.75 11.55
C LEU A 112 -6.13 20.61 10.56
N GLU A 113 -5.41 19.95 9.66
CA GLU A 113 -4.47 20.58 8.71
C GLU A 113 -5.08 20.64 7.29
N ILE A 114 -6.10 21.47 7.12
CA ILE A 114 -6.84 21.60 5.85
C ILE A 114 -5.93 22.17 4.74
N GLY A 115 -4.97 23.04 5.09
CA GLY A 115 -4.02 23.61 4.14
C GLY A 115 -3.15 22.57 3.42
N PHE A 116 -2.98 21.39 4.02
CA PHE A 116 -2.19 20.29 3.48
C PHE A 116 -3.04 19.12 2.95
N ILE A 117 -4.35 19.30 2.77
CA ILE A 117 -5.29 18.24 2.36
C ILE A 117 -4.84 17.53 1.09
N PHE A 118 -4.34 18.26 0.09
CA PHE A 118 -3.87 17.69 -1.17
C PHE A 118 -2.66 16.77 -0.98
N ASN A 119 -1.75 17.11 -0.05
CA ASN A 119 -0.60 16.27 0.26
C ASN A 119 -1.04 14.98 0.95
N PHE A 120 -1.97 15.05 1.91
CA PHE A 120 -2.51 13.86 2.57
C PHE A 120 -3.25 12.95 1.58
N ILE A 121 -4.08 13.52 0.70
CA ILE A 121 -4.76 12.78 -0.37
C ILE A 121 -3.74 12.11 -1.28
N PHE A 122 -2.74 12.85 -1.78
CA PHE A 122 -1.73 12.31 -2.68
C PHE A 122 -0.99 11.13 -2.04
N MET A 123 -0.53 11.29 -0.79
CA MET A 123 0.19 10.25 -0.06
C MET A 123 -0.69 9.01 0.19
N ALA A 124 -1.96 9.21 0.55
CA ALA A 124 -2.90 8.11 0.78
C ALA A 124 -3.25 7.36 -0.51
N VAL A 125 -3.41 8.06 -1.64
CA VAL A 125 -3.63 7.45 -2.97
C VAL A 125 -2.41 6.67 -3.42
N VAL A 126 -1.20 7.23 -3.29
CA VAL A 126 0.03 6.49 -3.62
C VAL A 126 0.15 5.23 -2.76
N SER A 127 -0.15 5.34 -1.46
CA SER A 127 -0.13 4.19 -0.55
C SER A 127 -1.15 3.12 -0.95
N SER A 128 -2.40 3.51 -1.24
CA SER A 128 -3.42 2.54 -1.64
C SER A 128 -3.08 1.81 -2.95
N MET A 129 -2.46 2.52 -3.90
CA MET A 129 -1.99 1.94 -5.17
C MET A 129 -0.83 0.96 -4.98
N ILE A 130 0.16 1.31 -4.16
CA ILE A 130 1.28 0.41 -3.83
C ILE A 130 0.75 -0.86 -3.18
N PHE A 131 -0.19 -0.72 -2.24
CA PHE A 131 -0.81 -1.86 -1.58
C PHE A 131 -1.57 -2.76 -2.58
N LEU A 132 -2.40 -2.17 -3.46
CA LEU A 132 -3.11 -2.92 -4.49
C LEU A 132 -2.16 -3.70 -5.40
N PHE A 133 -1.06 -3.08 -5.81
CA PHE A 133 -0.05 -3.71 -6.64
C PHE A 133 0.53 -4.95 -5.96
N PHE A 134 1.09 -4.81 -4.74
CA PHE A 134 1.69 -5.93 -4.03
C PHE A 134 0.69 -7.01 -3.67
N GLN A 135 -0.54 -6.62 -3.31
CA GLN A 135 -1.62 -7.57 -3.08
C GLN A 135 -1.86 -8.43 -4.32
N THR A 136 -1.99 -7.79 -5.48
CA THR A 136 -2.28 -8.48 -6.74
C THR A 136 -1.16 -9.45 -7.09
N VAL A 137 0.10 -9.01 -6.96
CA VAL A 137 1.28 -9.85 -7.20
C VAL A 137 1.31 -11.07 -6.28
N LEU A 138 1.10 -10.87 -4.97
CA LEU A 138 1.11 -11.95 -3.98
C LEU A 138 -0.04 -12.93 -4.18
N GLN A 139 -1.26 -12.43 -4.43
CA GLN A 139 -2.43 -13.27 -4.72
C GLN A 139 -2.19 -14.12 -5.97
N PHE A 140 -1.68 -13.53 -7.04
CA PHE A 140 -1.38 -14.24 -8.27
C PHE A 140 -0.28 -15.30 -8.07
N GLY A 141 0.80 -14.95 -7.36
CA GLY A 141 1.89 -15.87 -7.02
C GLY A 141 1.39 -17.10 -6.27
N LEU A 142 0.58 -16.90 -5.21
CA LEU A 142 0.01 -18.01 -4.43
C LEU A 142 -0.95 -18.88 -5.25
N LEU A 143 -1.77 -18.27 -6.12
CA LEU A 143 -2.65 -19.03 -7.00
C LEU A 143 -1.87 -19.89 -7.99
N LYS A 144 -0.77 -19.38 -8.55
CA LYS A 144 0.12 -20.13 -9.46
C LYS A 144 0.76 -21.33 -8.76
N ILE A 145 1.25 -21.14 -7.53
CA ILE A 145 1.83 -22.22 -6.71
C ILE A 145 0.77 -23.29 -6.39
N ALA A 146 -0.43 -22.86 -5.97
CA ALA A 146 -1.51 -23.78 -5.64
C ALA A 146 -1.98 -24.63 -6.84
N LYS A 147 -2.01 -24.04 -8.04
CA LYS A 147 -2.32 -24.78 -9.28
C LYS A 147 -1.24 -25.81 -9.60
N ARG A 148 0.05 -25.44 -9.49
CA ARG A 148 1.17 -26.36 -9.77
C ARG A 148 1.10 -27.62 -8.88
N ASN A 149 0.84 -27.45 -7.59
CA ASN A 149 0.79 -28.57 -6.64
C ASN A 149 -0.42 -29.50 -6.82
N LYS A 150 -1.49 -29.05 -7.46
CA LYS A 150 -2.67 -29.89 -7.77
C LYS A 150 -2.49 -30.76 -9.01
N ILE A 151 -1.51 -30.47 -9.87
CA ILE A 151 -1.24 -31.20 -11.12
C ILE A 151 -0.23 -32.34 -10.88
N SER A 152 0.36 -32.43 -9.69
CA SER A 152 1.39 -33.42 -9.33
C SER A 152 0.86 -34.72 -8.70
N TYR A 153 -0.44 -35.02 -8.88
CA TYR A 153 -1.09 -36.28 -8.54
C TYR A 153 -1.85 -36.79 -9.77
#